data_AF-F5LRR0-F1
#
_entry.id   AF-F5LRR0-F1
#
_cell.length_a   1.000
_cell.length_b   1.000
_cell.length_c   1.000
_cell.angle_alpha   90.00
_cell.angle_beta   90.00
_cell.angle_gamma   90.00
#
_symmetry.space_group_name_H-M   'P 1'
#
loop_
_entity.id
_entity.type
_entity.pdbx_description
1 polymer ?
#
loop_
_entity_poly.entity_id
_entity_poly.type
_entity_poly.pdbx_seq_one_letter_code
_entity_poly.pdbx_strand_id
1 'polypeptide(L)'
;MRMRKLLAFPPILAIRAGGTTSRPIRSSRQESRKKVFIGSTKAPSDHVTKLRTLYEQLGITLEIMGSPLEAETRNSSLYVHPPLFMNDFSLNVLFGEAAPKKFVYKMFPEGPITPGLIRDMVACWKEMTAIIRKLNIDGLNLLKFMTDDNYPVRPESLSRHEIENFLHFETIHQEYLVYIRYTSLLIDPFSEPDQDGKYFDFSAVPIRQIFVNHEGYWDIPRMPKEDYYRIKIIQGIARYVDSSCPTIDTFIATYERKIEEAARHRLQGELLSDAFTVQSFEEDLKRIRSEIEIRPGSKNI
;
A
#
# COMPACT_ATOMS: atom_id res chain seq x y z
N MET A 1 3.32 5.68 -27.25
CA MET A 1 2.28 6.32 -26.39
C MET A 1 1.32 5.24 -25.89
N ARG A 2 1.65 4.56 -24.77
CA ARG A 2 0.77 3.72 -23.91
C ARG A 2 1.66 3.02 -22.88
N MET A 3 2.06 3.77 -21.85
CA MET A 3 2.76 3.25 -20.66
C MET A 3 2.45 4.19 -19.48
N ARG A 4 1.16 4.46 -19.27
CA ARG A 4 0.68 5.31 -18.18
C ARG A 4 -0.24 4.45 -17.32
N LYS A 5 0.11 4.36 -16.03
CA LYS A 5 -0.52 3.60 -14.94
C LYS A 5 -0.03 2.15 -14.82
N LEU A 6 1.15 1.96 -14.23
CA LEU A 6 1.42 0.68 -13.55
C LEU A 6 1.40 0.80 -12.02
N LEU A 7 1.78 1.93 -11.40
CA LEU A 7 1.77 1.99 -9.92
C LEU A 7 1.27 3.31 -9.29
N ALA A 8 0.75 4.26 -10.08
CA ALA A 8 0.26 5.53 -9.57
C ALA A 8 -1.26 5.53 -9.33
N PHE A 9 -1.68 5.16 -8.12
CA PHE A 9 -2.99 5.55 -7.57
C PHE A 9 -2.83 6.09 -6.15
N PRO A 10 -3.52 7.17 -5.77
CA PRO A 10 -3.43 7.70 -4.42
C PRO A 10 -4.03 6.70 -3.41
N PRO A 11 -3.52 6.66 -2.17
CA PRO A 11 -4.20 6.02 -1.06
C PRO A 11 -5.53 6.73 -0.85
N ILE A 12 -6.54 5.96 -0.47
CA ILE A 12 -7.89 6.47 -0.29
C ILE A 12 -7.88 7.44 0.90
N LEU A 13 -8.12 8.71 0.56
CA LEU A 13 -8.77 9.69 1.41
C LEU A 13 -10.14 9.14 1.79
N ALA A 14 -10.42 8.93 3.07
CA ALA A 14 -11.72 8.45 3.54
C ALA A 14 -12.81 9.50 3.23
N ILE A 15 -13.71 9.22 2.28
CA ILE A 15 -14.87 10.07 1.99
C ILE A 15 -16.02 9.65 2.91
N ARG A 16 -16.52 10.59 3.71
CA ARG A 16 -17.74 10.47 4.51
C ARG A 16 -18.95 10.61 3.58
N ALA A 17 -19.85 9.63 3.56
CA ALA A 17 -21.17 9.76 2.94
C ALA A 17 -22.21 10.00 4.05
N GLY A 18 -22.90 11.13 3.98
CA GLY A 18 -24.04 11.43 4.85
C GLY A 18 -25.10 12.18 4.07
N GLY A 19 -26.32 11.62 4.05
CA GLY A 19 -27.61 12.33 4.00
C GLY A 19 -27.94 13.17 2.76
N THR A 20 -28.90 12.67 2.00
CA THR A 20 -29.73 13.32 0.98
C THR A 20 -29.96 14.83 1.15
N THR A 21 -29.59 15.61 0.13
CA THR A 21 -30.40 16.64 -0.56
C THR A 21 -29.56 17.27 -1.68
N SER A 22 -30.20 17.54 -2.81
CA SER A 22 -29.65 18.02 -4.07
C SER A 22 -28.85 19.32 -3.95
N ARG A 23 -27.50 19.25 -3.96
CA ARG A 23 -26.56 20.38 -4.11
C ARG A 23 -25.26 19.92 -4.79
N PRO A 24 -24.52 20.83 -5.46
CA PRO A 24 -23.53 20.50 -6.50
C PRO A 24 -22.34 19.70 -5.96
N ILE A 25 -21.66 18.97 -6.87
CA ILE A 25 -20.48 18.12 -6.61
C ILE A 25 -19.39 18.97 -5.92
N ARG A 26 -19.41 19.00 -4.59
CA ARG A 26 -18.34 19.54 -3.75
C ARG A 26 -17.44 18.38 -3.37
N SER A 27 -16.30 18.29 -4.06
CA SER A 27 -15.15 17.53 -3.57
C SER A 27 -14.62 18.27 -2.33
N SER A 28 -14.92 17.78 -1.13
CA SER A 28 -14.25 18.23 0.10
C SER A 28 -12.82 17.71 0.07
N ARG A 29 -11.84 18.58 -0.21
CA ARG A 29 -10.42 18.25 -0.06
C ARG A 29 -10.08 18.23 1.43
N GLN A 30 -10.05 17.05 2.05
CA GLN A 30 -9.30 16.81 3.29
C GLN A 30 -7.81 16.63 2.95
N GLU A 31 -6.93 16.99 3.88
CA GLU A 31 -5.49 17.25 3.73
C GLU A 31 -4.82 16.70 2.47
N SER A 32 -4.38 17.62 1.60
CA SER A 32 -3.53 17.29 0.47
C SER A 32 -2.22 16.69 0.95
N ARG A 33 -1.83 15.54 0.39
CA ARG A 33 -0.45 15.03 0.47
C ARG A 33 0.51 16.20 0.24
N LYS A 34 1.34 16.49 1.25
CA LYS A 34 2.31 17.59 1.18
C LYS A 34 3.43 17.29 0.18
N LYS A 35 3.60 16.02 -0.18
CA LYS A 35 4.69 15.54 -1.03
C LYS A 35 4.25 14.41 -1.97
N VAL A 36 4.73 14.46 -3.20
CA VAL A 36 4.58 13.41 -4.21
C VAL A 36 5.89 13.23 -4.97
N PHE A 37 6.08 12.05 -5.56
CA PHE A 37 7.32 11.66 -6.25
C PHE A 37 7.06 11.49 -7.74
N ILE A 38 8.03 11.89 -8.57
CA ILE A 38 7.97 11.72 -10.02
C ILE A 38 9.32 11.27 -10.56
N GLY A 39 9.30 10.37 -11.54
CA GLY A 39 10.47 10.01 -12.32
C GLY A 39 10.14 10.04 -13.81
N SER A 40 11.17 10.19 -14.64
CA SER A 40 11.04 10.22 -16.10
C SER A 40 12.05 9.27 -16.73
N THR A 41 11.67 8.61 -17.82
CA THR A 41 12.61 7.81 -18.63
C THR A 41 13.59 8.68 -19.44
N LYS A 42 13.32 9.98 -19.53
CA LYS A 42 14.18 10.97 -20.18
C LYS A 42 14.50 12.05 -19.15
N ALA A 43 15.77 12.14 -18.75
CA ALA A 43 16.27 13.18 -17.88
C ALA A 43 17.36 13.98 -18.61
N PRO A 44 17.37 15.32 -18.55
CA PRO A 44 16.32 16.19 -17.99
C PRO A 44 15.03 16.17 -18.85
N SER A 45 13.89 16.58 -18.27
CA SER A 45 12.60 16.64 -18.98
C SER A 45 11.81 17.92 -18.65
N ASP A 46 11.53 18.72 -19.69
CA ASP A 46 10.71 19.93 -19.59
C ASP A 46 9.31 19.65 -19.04
N HIS A 47 8.78 18.46 -19.32
CA HIS A 47 7.48 18.05 -18.80
C HIS A 47 7.51 17.88 -17.28
N VAL A 48 8.59 17.33 -16.74
CA VAL A 48 8.78 17.20 -15.28
C VAL A 48 8.91 18.58 -14.65
N THR A 49 9.65 19.50 -15.27
CA THR A 49 9.79 20.88 -14.78
C THR A 49 8.45 21.62 -14.75
N LYS A 50 7.64 21.49 -15.81
CA LYS A 50 6.29 22.07 -15.87
C LYS A 50 5.36 21.48 -14.80
N LEU A 51 5.41 20.16 -14.60
CA LEU A 51 4.63 19.51 -13.54
C LEU A 51 5.07 19.96 -12.14
N ARG A 52 6.38 20.09 -11.88
CA ARG A 52 6.89 20.60 -10.61
C ARG A 52 6.34 21.99 -10.31
N THR A 53 6.42 22.89 -11.29
CA THR A 53 5.89 24.27 -11.16
C THR A 53 4.39 24.26 -10.84
N LEU A 54 3.61 23.41 -11.52
CA LEU A 54 2.18 23.28 -11.27
C LEU A 54 1.88 22.76 -9.86
N TYR A 55 2.63 21.77 -9.37
CA TYR A 55 2.43 21.21 -8.02
C TYR A 55 2.84 22.20 -6.92
N GLU A 56 3.93 22.95 -7.13
CA GLU A 56 4.36 24.02 -6.21
C GLU A 56 3.30 25.11 -6.09
N GLN A 57 2.64 25.50 -7.18
CA GLN A 57 1.49 26.43 -7.16
C GLN A 57 0.29 25.91 -6.34
N LEU A 58 0.19 24.59 -6.16
CA LEU A 58 -0.84 23.95 -5.34
C LEU A 58 -0.38 23.72 -3.89
N GLY A 59 0.82 24.18 -3.51
CA GLY A 59 1.41 23.94 -2.19
C GLY A 59 1.84 22.49 -1.95
N ILE A 60 2.11 21.74 -3.03
CA ILE A 60 2.52 20.34 -2.96
C ILE A 60 3.96 20.22 -3.45
N THR A 61 4.83 19.61 -2.64
CA THR A 61 6.21 19.30 -3.03
C THR A 61 6.22 18.15 -4.04
N LEU A 62 6.80 18.38 -5.22
CA LEU A 62 7.06 17.32 -6.21
C LEU A 62 8.55 16.97 -6.22
N GLU A 63 8.91 15.87 -5.54
CA GLU A 63 10.29 15.39 -5.51
C GLU A 63 10.61 14.58 -6.77
N ILE A 64 11.68 14.96 -7.46
CA ILE A 64 12.12 14.33 -8.70
C ILE A 64 13.10 13.21 -8.36
N MET A 65 12.79 12.01 -8.83
CA MET A 65 13.57 10.78 -8.67
C MET A 65 14.41 10.51 -9.93
N GLY A 66 15.43 9.68 -9.81
CA GLY A 66 16.32 9.31 -10.92
C GLY A 66 15.63 8.45 -11.98
N SER A 67 14.56 7.73 -11.63
CA SER A 67 13.79 6.93 -12.59
C SER A 67 12.30 6.83 -12.24
N PRO A 68 11.42 6.49 -13.20
CA PRO A 68 10.01 6.22 -12.91
C PRO A 68 9.83 5.11 -11.87
N LEU A 69 10.61 4.04 -11.99
CA LEU A 69 10.54 2.91 -11.07
C LEU A 69 10.89 3.34 -9.64
N GLU A 70 11.92 4.17 -9.47
CA GLU A 70 12.26 4.74 -8.17
C GLU A 70 11.10 5.53 -7.56
N ALA A 71 10.43 6.39 -8.35
CA ALA A 71 9.25 7.12 -7.88
C ALA A 71 8.10 6.18 -7.49
N GLU A 72 7.91 5.09 -8.22
CA GLU A 72 6.88 4.09 -7.92
C GLU A 72 7.15 3.35 -6.59
N THR A 73 8.42 3.19 -6.19
CA THR A 73 8.76 2.65 -4.86
C THR A 73 8.35 3.58 -3.72
N ARG A 74 8.16 4.89 -3.97
CA ARG A 74 7.72 5.86 -2.94
C ARG A 74 6.19 5.84 -2.79
N ASN A 75 5.64 4.64 -2.59
CA ASN A 75 4.22 4.40 -2.35
C ASN A 75 4.03 3.52 -1.12
N SER A 76 3.50 4.09 -0.04
CA SER A 76 3.37 3.41 1.25
C SER A 76 2.51 2.15 1.17
N SER A 77 1.49 2.15 0.29
CA SER A 77 0.59 1.03 0.10
C SER A 77 1.30 -0.25 -0.36
N LEU A 78 2.45 -0.14 -1.06
CA LEU A 78 3.24 -1.32 -1.45
C LEU A 78 3.75 -2.12 -0.24
N TYR A 79 4.07 -1.42 0.84
CA TYR A 79 4.70 -2.01 2.02
C TYR A 79 3.67 -2.38 3.09
N VAL A 80 2.57 -1.64 3.17
CA VAL A 80 1.61 -1.78 4.29
C VAL A 80 0.34 -2.53 3.92
N HIS A 81 -0.13 -2.49 2.66
CA HIS A 81 -1.39 -3.15 2.31
C HIS A 81 -1.31 -4.68 2.34
N PRO A 82 -0.29 -5.34 1.74
CA PRO A 82 -0.24 -6.79 1.76
C PRO A 82 -0.35 -7.42 3.16
N PRO A 83 0.44 -7.02 4.17
CA PRO A 83 0.28 -7.57 5.53
C PRO A 83 -1.07 -7.20 6.15
N LEU A 84 -1.64 -6.03 5.86
CA LEU A 84 -2.94 -5.60 6.41
C LEU A 84 -4.15 -6.31 5.81
N PHE A 85 -4.09 -6.76 4.54
CA PHE A 85 -5.24 -7.30 3.83
C PHE A 85 -5.11 -8.77 3.40
N MET A 86 -3.89 -9.29 3.24
CA MET A 86 -3.60 -10.65 2.74
C MET A 86 -3.18 -11.59 3.88
N ASN A 87 -3.86 -11.47 5.02
CA ASN A 87 -3.75 -12.36 6.18
C ASN A 87 -5.12 -13.00 6.47
N ASP A 88 -5.13 -14.11 7.21
CA ASP A 88 -6.37 -14.87 7.48
C ASP A 88 -7.45 -14.02 8.16
N PHE A 89 -7.12 -13.15 9.12
CA PHE A 89 -8.10 -12.29 9.78
C PHE A 89 -8.82 -11.40 8.78
N SER A 90 -8.06 -10.63 8.00
CA SER A 90 -8.63 -9.65 7.07
C SER A 90 -9.40 -10.33 5.94
N LEU A 91 -8.90 -11.46 5.45
CA LEU A 91 -9.57 -12.22 4.40
C LEU A 91 -10.86 -12.88 4.92
N ASN A 92 -10.88 -13.44 6.12
CA ASN A 92 -12.11 -13.98 6.71
C ASN A 92 -13.18 -12.88 6.87
N VAL A 93 -12.77 -11.66 7.25
CA VAL A 93 -13.70 -10.51 7.29
C VAL A 93 -14.20 -10.16 5.89
N LEU A 94 -13.29 -10.04 4.91
CA LEU A 94 -13.60 -9.68 3.52
C LEU A 94 -14.57 -10.66 2.87
N PHE A 95 -14.38 -11.96 3.10
CA PHE A 95 -15.27 -13.00 2.60
C PHE A 95 -16.51 -13.20 3.47
N GLY A 96 -16.73 -12.38 4.50
CA GLY A 96 -17.96 -12.38 5.29
C GLY A 96 -18.12 -13.56 6.25
N GLU A 97 -17.01 -14.04 6.82
CA GLU A 97 -16.98 -15.11 7.83
C GLU A 97 -16.91 -14.57 9.27
N ALA A 98 -16.61 -13.28 9.44
CA ALA A 98 -16.52 -12.65 10.75
C ALA A 98 -17.69 -11.70 11.02
N ALA A 99 -18.30 -11.83 12.20
CA ALA A 99 -19.14 -10.83 12.85
C ALA A 99 -18.56 -10.54 14.24
N PRO A 100 -18.54 -9.29 14.75
CA PRO A 100 -19.05 -8.02 14.21
C PRO A 100 -18.09 -7.31 13.22
N LYS A 101 -18.47 -6.10 12.76
CA LYS A 101 -17.68 -5.20 11.88
C LYS A 101 -16.23 -5.06 12.37
N LYS A 102 -15.27 -5.22 11.46
CA LYS A 102 -13.82 -5.11 11.73
C LYS A 102 -13.19 -3.98 10.94
N PHE A 103 -12.04 -3.52 11.42
CA PHE A 103 -11.36 -2.34 10.93
C PHE A 103 -9.91 -2.64 10.56
N VAL A 104 -9.42 -2.04 9.48
CA VAL A 104 -8.09 -2.30 8.91
C VAL A 104 -6.98 -1.90 9.88
N TYR A 105 -7.16 -0.78 10.58
CA TYR A 105 -6.09 -0.13 11.35
C TYR A 105 -6.25 -0.28 12.86
N LYS A 106 -7.15 -1.15 13.33
CA LYS A 106 -7.30 -1.44 14.76
C LYS A 106 -6.48 -2.65 15.17
N MET A 107 -6.19 -2.72 16.47
CA MET A 107 -5.57 -3.87 17.10
C MET A 107 -6.54 -5.05 17.15
N PHE A 108 -6.02 -6.27 17.20
CA PHE A 108 -6.84 -7.45 17.48
C PHE A 108 -7.55 -7.32 18.84
N PRO A 109 -8.85 -7.67 18.98
CA PRO A 109 -9.70 -8.39 18.01
C PRO A 109 -10.56 -7.49 17.09
N GLU A 110 -10.39 -6.17 17.12
CA GLU A 110 -11.16 -5.23 16.29
C GLU A 110 -10.59 -5.09 14.87
N GLY A 111 -9.29 -5.36 14.71
CA GLY A 111 -8.58 -5.36 13.44
C GLY A 111 -7.43 -6.37 13.41
N PRO A 112 -6.67 -6.42 12.29
CA PRO A 112 -5.64 -7.44 12.08
C PRO A 112 -4.32 -7.14 12.79
N ILE A 113 -4.12 -5.93 13.33
CA ILE A 113 -2.82 -5.50 13.84
C ILE A 113 -2.45 -6.31 15.10
N THR A 114 -1.36 -7.05 14.97
CA THR A 114 -0.74 -7.90 15.98
C THR A 114 0.78 -7.84 15.81
N PRO A 115 1.58 -8.28 16.81
CA PRO A 115 3.03 -8.40 16.63
C PRO A 115 3.42 -9.28 15.42
N GLY A 116 2.67 -10.34 15.15
CA GLY A 116 2.89 -11.21 13.98
C GLY A 116 2.72 -10.46 12.66
N LEU A 117 1.63 -9.69 12.51
CA LEU A 117 1.42 -8.86 11.32
C LEU A 117 2.53 -7.82 11.12
N ILE A 118 3.00 -7.20 12.20
CA ILE A 118 4.09 -6.21 12.12
C ILE A 118 5.41 -6.86 11.70
N ARG A 119 5.71 -8.07 12.18
CA ARG A 119 6.85 -8.85 11.69
C ARG A 119 6.76 -9.07 10.20
N ASP A 120 5.61 -9.52 9.69
CA ASP A 120 5.41 -9.76 8.26
C ASP A 120 5.54 -8.46 7.44
N MET A 121 5.08 -7.32 7.99
CA MET A 121 5.24 -6.01 7.36
C MET A 121 6.70 -5.58 7.24
N VAL A 122 7.48 -5.75 8.32
CA VAL A 122 8.92 -5.43 8.32
C VAL A 122 9.68 -6.38 7.39
N ALA A 123 9.36 -7.68 7.41
CA ALA A 123 9.96 -8.67 6.53
C ALA A 123 9.67 -8.36 5.05
N CYS A 124 8.41 -8.08 4.70
CA CYS A 124 8.01 -7.68 3.36
C CYS A 124 8.75 -6.42 2.89
N TRP A 125 8.89 -5.41 3.76
CA TRP A 125 9.66 -4.20 3.42
C TRP A 125 11.15 -4.49 3.16
N LYS A 126 11.76 -5.41 3.93
CA LYS A 126 13.15 -5.85 3.71
C LYS A 126 13.30 -6.61 2.40
N GLU A 127 12.38 -7.51 2.08
CA GLU A 127 12.35 -8.24 0.79
C GLU A 127 12.21 -7.25 -0.38
N MET A 128 11.25 -6.32 -0.30
CA MET A 128 11.09 -5.24 -1.27
C MET A 128 12.37 -4.42 -1.45
N THR A 129 13.03 -4.06 -0.35
CA THR A 129 14.28 -3.32 -0.36
C THR A 129 15.40 -4.11 -1.03
N ALA A 130 15.49 -5.42 -0.79
CA ALA A 130 16.47 -6.29 -1.45
C ALA A 130 16.21 -6.37 -2.96
N ILE A 131 14.96 -6.51 -3.39
CA ILE A 131 14.57 -6.56 -4.80
C ILE A 131 14.95 -5.26 -5.52
N ILE A 132 14.58 -4.09 -4.98
CA ILE A 132 14.84 -2.81 -5.65
C ILE A 132 16.32 -2.42 -5.64
N ARG A 133 17.09 -2.85 -4.63
CA ARG A 133 18.55 -2.69 -4.62
C ARG A 133 19.22 -3.44 -5.76
N LYS A 134 18.73 -4.62 -6.13
CA LYS A 134 19.19 -5.35 -7.32
C LYS A 134 18.86 -4.65 -8.64
N LEU A 135 17.94 -3.68 -8.61
CA LEU A 135 17.61 -2.79 -9.73
C LEU A 135 18.36 -1.45 -9.64
N ASN A 136 19.37 -1.34 -8.78
CA ASN A 136 20.16 -0.12 -8.50
C ASN A 136 19.30 1.05 -7.98
N ILE A 137 18.26 0.74 -7.19
CA ILE A 137 17.42 1.74 -6.52
C ILE A 137 17.62 1.60 -5.02
N ASP A 138 17.80 2.74 -4.34
CA ASP A 138 17.94 2.75 -2.89
C ASP A 138 16.62 2.37 -2.19
N GLY A 139 16.80 1.54 -1.16
CA GLY A 139 15.78 1.27 -0.16
C GLY A 139 15.31 2.55 0.53
N LEU A 140 14.06 2.56 0.98
CA LEU A 140 13.54 3.65 1.80
C LEU A 140 13.56 3.28 3.29
N ASN A 141 13.70 4.30 4.14
CA ASN A 141 13.42 4.19 5.56
C ASN A 141 11.91 4.15 5.78
N LEU A 142 11.37 2.96 6.08
CA LEU A 142 9.93 2.74 6.18
C LEU A 142 9.27 3.61 7.25
N LEU A 143 9.85 3.66 8.45
CA LEU A 143 9.28 4.43 9.56
C LEU A 143 9.26 5.92 9.25
N LYS A 144 10.37 6.46 8.75
CA LYS A 144 10.44 7.86 8.30
C LYS A 144 9.43 8.16 7.21
N PHE A 145 9.30 7.29 6.22
CA PHE A 145 8.35 7.47 5.15
C PHE A 145 6.89 7.48 5.67
N MET A 146 6.54 6.54 6.55
CA MET A 146 5.20 6.47 7.15
C MET A 146 4.85 7.63 8.08
N THR A 147 5.85 8.31 8.66
CA THR A 147 5.66 9.40 9.62
C THR A 147 5.80 10.78 8.98
N ASP A 148 6.83 11.01 8.18
CA ASP A 148 7.14 12.32 7.61
C ASP A 148 6.34 12.59 6.32
N ASP A 149 6.15 11.57 5.47
CA ASP A 149 5.54 11.72 4.15
C ASP A 149 4.06 11.26 4.10
N ASN A 150 3.59 10.59 5.16
CA ASN A 150 2.24 10.08 5.28
C ASN A 150 1.47 10.76 6.43
N TYR A 151 1.49 10.18 7.64
CA TYR A 151 0.75 10.71 8.79
C TYR A 151 1.69 10.87 9.98
N PRO A 152 1.85 12.08 10.52
CA PRO A 152 2.76 12.33 11.63
C PRO A 152 2.23 11.68 12.92
N VAL A 153 3.15 11.45 13.85
CA VAL A 153 2.81 11.10 15.24
C VAL A 153 3.40 12.15 16.18
N ARG A 154 2.97 12.14 17.43
CA ARG A 154 3.53 12.99 18.47
C ARG A 154 4.99 12.60 18.75
N PRO A 155 5.92 13.56 18.94
CA PRO A 155 7.32 13.27 19.24
C PRO A 155 7.53 12.40 20.50
N GLU A 156 6.58 12.44 21.44
CA GLU A 156 6.54 11.63 22.65
C GLU A 156 6.28 10.15 22.35
N SER A 157 5.63 9.84 21.22
CA SER A 157 5.37 8.46 20.78
C SER A 157 6.54 7.88 20.00
N LEU A 158 7.15 8.67 19.10
CA LEU A 158 8.33 8.29 18.33
C LEU A 158 9.29 9.46 18.23
N SER A 159 10.51 9.28 18.74
CA SER A 159 11.54 10.31 18.69
C SER A 159 12.11 10.47 17.28
N ARG A 160 12.66 11.67 16.99
CA ARG A 160 13.40 11.89 15.75
C ARG A 160 14.59 10.95 15.59
N HIS A 161 15.28 10.64 16.69
CA HIS A 161 16.40 9.71 16.69
C HIS A 161 15.97 8.32 16.20
N GLU A 162 14.85 7.79 16.71
CA GLU A 162 14.32 6.49 16.29
C GLU A 162 13.89 6.49 14.82
N ILE A 163 13.22 7.55 14.38
CA ILE A 163 12.77 7.69 12.99
C ILE A 163 13.96 7.74 12.02
N GLU A 164 14.98 8.54 12.33
CA GLU A 164 16.13 8.74 11.44
C GLU A 164 17.07 7.53 11.42
N ASN A 165 17.24 6.84 12.55
CA ASN A 165 18.13 5.69 12.67
C ASN A 165 17.44 4.34 12.47
N PHE A 166 16.16 4.33 12.07
CA PHE A 166 15.37 3.11 11.87
C PHE A 166 16.10 1.99 11.10
N LEU A 167 16.84 2.34 10.06
CA LEU A 167 17.59 1.39 9.22
C LEU A 167 18.73 0.68 9.95
N HIS A 168 19.26 1.27 11.03
CA HIS A 168 20.42 0.78 11.78
C HIS A 168 20.04 -0.05 13.00
N PHE A 169 18.76 -0.07 13.39
CA PHE A 169 18.32 -0.88 14.51
C PHE A 169 18.13 -2.35 14.15
N GLU A 170 18.26 -3.19 15.17
CA GLU A 170 17.92 -4.60 15.11
C GLU A 170 16.46 -4.83 14.72
N THR A 171 16.20 -5.97 14.07
CA THR A 171 14.88 -6.29 13.51
C THR A 171 13.75 -6.20 14.54
N ILE A 172 13.95 -6.71 15.75
CA ILE A 172 12.94 -6.67 16.82
C ILE A 172 12.62 -5.22 17.20
N HIS A 173 13.62 -4.34 17.22
CA HIS A 173 13.39 -2.93 17.53
C HIS A 173 12.70 -2.21 16.38
N GLN A 174 13.01 -2.55 15.12
CA GLN A 174 12.26 -2.06 13.96
C GLN A 174 10.78 -2.47 14.04
N GLU A 175 10.49 -3.72 14.36
CA GLU A 175 9.12 -4.22 14.58
C GLU A 175 8.42 -3.45 15.71
N TYR A 176 9.11 -3.25 16.83
CA TYR A 176 8.58 -2.48 17.96
C TYR A 176 8.19 -1.04 17.57
N LEU A 177 9.06 -0.33 16.85
CA LEU A 177 8.78 1.05 16.42
C LEU A 177 7.64 1.12 15.40
N VAL A 178 7.54 0.16 14.48
CA VAL A 178 6.40 0.08 13.55
C VAL A 178 5.10 -0.24 14.31
N TYR A 179 5.14 -1.10 15.33
CA TYR A 179 3.99 -1.38 16.18
C TYR A 179 3.54 -0.11 16.93
N ILE A 180 4.46 0.62 17.56
CA ILE A 180 4.17 1.92 18.21
C ILE A 180 3.56 2.90 17.22
N ARG A 181 4.08 2.96 15.99
CA ARG A 181 3.53 3.84 14.94
C ARG A 181 2.04 3.58 14.70
N TYR A 182 1.64 2.31 14.62
CA TYR A 182 0.23 1.96 14.41
C TYR A 182 -0.64 2.23 15.65
N THR A 183 -0.15 1.94 16.86
CA THR A 183 -0.91 2.22 18.09
C THR A 183 -1.11 3.73 18.29
N SER A 184 -0.12 4.54 17.93
CA SER A 184 -0.16 6.01 18.02
C SER A 184 -1.15 6.65 17.06
N LEU A 185 -1.66 5.89 16.09
CA LEU A 185 -2.62 6.35 15.08
C LEU A 185 -3.96 5.61 15.15
N LEU A 186 -4.26 4.98 16.31
CA LEU A 186 -5.61 4.48 16.58
C LEU A 186 -6.63 5.62 16.60
N ILE A 187 -6.18 6.77 17.09
CA ILE A 187 -6.84 8.07 17.04
C ILE A 187 -6.01 9.03 16.19
N ASP A 188 -6.59 10.16 15.80
CA ASP A 188 -5.81 11.29 15.27
C ASP A 188 -5.27 12.10 16.46
N PRO A 189 -3.95 12.01 16.77
CA PRO A 189 -3.39 12.65 17.95
C PRO A 189 -3.28 14.17 17.83
N PHE A 190 -3.64 14.74 16.67
CA PHE A 190 -3.66 16.19 16.41
C PHE A 190 -5.08 16.74 16.30
N SER A 191 -6.11 15.89 16.28
CA SER A 191 -7.50 16.34 16.33
C SER A 191 -7.83 17.00 17.67
N GLU A 192 -8.79 17.92 17.68
CA GLU A 192 -9.34 18.45 18.94
C GLU A 192 -10.16 17.34 19.63
N PRO A 193 -9.89 17.05 20.91
CA PRO A 193 -10.69 16.08 21.63
C PRO A 193 -12.10 16.61 21.92
N ASP A 194 -13.05 15.70 22.05
CA ASP A 194 -14.41 16.04 22.51
C ASP A 194 -14.46 16.40 24.01
N GLN A 195 -15.66 16.66 24.53
CA GLN A 195 -15.88 17.04 25.92
C GLN A 195 -15.46 15.95 26.93
N ASP A 196 -15.40 14.68 26.50
CA ASP A 196 -14.95 13.55 27.31
C ASP A 196 -13.43 13.29 27.15
N GLY A 197 -12.73 14.10 26.36
CA GLY A 197 -11.30 13.91 26.06
C GLY A 197 -11.02 12.89 24.96
N LYS A 198 -12.02 12.44 24.19
CA LYS A 198 -11.83 11.47 23.10
C LYS A 198 -11.44 12.18 21.81
N TYR A 199 -10.37 11.71 21.20
CA TYR A 199 -9.91 12.17 19.90
C TYR A 199 -10.68 11.49 18.77
N PHE A 200 -10.57 12.04 17.55
CA PHE A 200 -11.17 11.44 16.35
C PHE A 200 -10.64 10.02 16.12
N ASP A 201 -11.54 9.05 15.93
CA ASP A 201 -11.20 7.65 15.68
C ASP A 201 -10.65 7.47 14.26
N PHE A 202 -9.34 7.67 14.12
CA PHE A 202 -8.62 7.57 12.86
C PHE A 202 -8.51 6.12 12.35
N SER A 203 -8.58 5.14 13.26
CA SER A 203 -8.49 3.71 12.92
C SER A 203 -9.78 3.08 12.43
N ALA A 204 -10.92 3.78 12.51
CA ALA A 204 -12.25 3.28 12.14
C ALA A 204 -12.48 3.10 10.62
N VAL A 205 -11.48 2.62 9.88
CA VAL A 205 -11.58 2.28 8.46
C VAL A 205 -12.06 0.83 8.30
N PRO A 206 -13.28 0.58 7.80
CA PRO A 206 -13.82 -0.77 7.73
C PRO A 206 -13.16 -1.62 6.65
N ILE A 207 -12.99 -2.90 6.95
CA ILE A 207 -12.66 -3.91 5.92
C ILE A 207 -13.92 -4.12 5.07
N ARG A 208 -13.83 -3.83 3.77
CA ARG A 208 -14.95 -4.03 2.84
C ARG A 208 -15.08 -5.50 2.49
N GLN A 209 -16.32 -5.96 2.40
CA GLN A 209 -16.62 -7.32 1.98
C GLN A 209 -16.71 -7.42 0.46
N ILE A 210 -16.66 -8.66 -0.05
CA ILE A 210 -17.08 -8.97 -1.41
C ILE A 210 -18.50 -8.46 -1.67
N PHE A 211 -18.79 -8.14 -2.93
CA PHE A 211 -20.04 -7.50 -3.33
C PHE A 211 -20.44 -7.94 -4.73
N VAL A 212 -21.72 -7.81 -5.07
CA VAL A 212 -22.19 -7.99 -6.45
C VAL A 212 -21.96 -6.68 -7.20
N ASN A 213 -21.19 -6.73 -8.29
CA ASN A 213 -20.88 -5.59 -9.12
C ASN A 213 -22.07 -5.19 -10.01
N HIS A 214 -21.92 -4.10 -10.76
CA HIS A 214 -22.96 -3.58 -11.64
C HIS A 214 -23.36 -4.51 -12.81
N GLU A 215 -22.52 -5.49 -13.14
CA GLU A 215 -22.75 -6.50 -14.18
C GLU A 215 -23.40 -7.78 -13.62
N GLY A 216 -23.65 -7.83 -12.30
CA GLY A 216 -24.28 -8.98 -11.64
C GLY A 216 -23.29 -10.06 -11.17
N TYR A 217 -21.99 -9.81 -11.22
CA TYR A 217 -20.96 -10.76 -10.77
C TYR A 217 -20.50 -10.44 -9.34
N TRP A 218 -20.27 -11.45 -8.52
CA TRP A 218 -19.50 -11.30 -7.30
C TRP A 218 -18.07 -10.85 -7.63
N ASP A 219 -17.64 -9.82 -6.92
CA ASP A 219 -16.33 -9.18 -7.10
C ASP A 219 -15.68 -8.87 -5.75
N ILE A 220 -14.37 -8.75 -5.79
CA ILE A 220 -13.51 -8.46 -4.65
C ILE A 220 -13.26 -6.94 -4.64
N PRO A 221 -13.41 -6.28 -3.47
CA PRO A 221 -13.12 -4.86 -3.35
C PRO A 221 -11.68 -4.55 -3.76
N ARG A 222 -11.44 -3.29 -4.14
CA ARG A 222 -10.13 -2.78 -4.57
C ARG A 222 -8.98 -3.24 -3.68
N MET A 223 -9.17 -3.26 -2.36
CA MET A 223 -8.23 -3.85 -1.40
C MET A 223 -8.80 -5.21 -0.95
N PRO A 224 -8.11 -6.33 -1.18
CA PRO A 224 -6.76 -6.47 -1.74
C PRO A 224 -6.69 -6.75 -3.26
N LYS A 225 -7.76 -6.63 -4.06
CA LYS A 225 -7.71 -6.96 -5.51
C LYS A 225 -6.55 -6.30 -6.27
N GLU A 226 -6.33 -5.00 -6.07
CA GLU A 226 -5.19 -4.29 -6.66
C GLU A 226 -3.85 -4.65 -6.01
N ASP A 227 -3.86 -4.95 -4.70
CA ASP A 227 -2.66 -5.28 -3.95
C ASP A 227 -2.13 -6.66 -4.37
N TYR A 228 -3.02 -7.61 -4.70
CA TYR A 228 -2.70 -8.90 -5.31
C TYR A 228 -1.96 -8.74 -6.66
N TYR A 229 -2.46 -7.88 -7.56
CA TYR A 229 -1.75 -7.58 -8.80
C TYR A 229 -0.35 -7.02 -8.51
N ARG A 230 -0.24 -5.99 -7.68
CA ARG A 230 1.05 -5.34 -7.37
C ARG A 230 2.05 -6.33 -6.82
N ILE A 231 1.64 -7.15 -5.86
CA ILE A 231 2.55 -8.07 -5.20
C ILE A 231 2.95 -9.25 -6.09
N LYS A 232 2.08 -9.69 -7.01
CA LYS A 232 2.44 -10.67 -8.05
C LYS A 232 3.45 -10.12 -9.04
N ILE A 233 3.31 -8.85 -9.45
CA ILE A 233 4.32 -8.18 -10.28
C ILE A 233 5.66 -8.10 -9.55
N ILE A 234 5.65 -7.70 -8.27
CA ILE A 234 6.84 -7.67 -7.42
C ILE A 234 7.49 -9.06 -7.31
N GLN A 235 6.71 -10.11 -7.04
CA GLN A 235 7.19 -11.49 -6.98
C GLN A 235 7.85 -11.91 -8.31
N GLY A 236 7.23 -11.57 -9.44
CA GLY A 236 7.79 -11.87 -10.76
C GLY A 236 9.09 -11.11 -11.05
N ILE A 237 9.22 -9.86 -10.58
CA ILE A 237 10.47 -9.09 -10.62
C ILE A 237 11.50 -9.73 -9.69
N ALA A 238 11.14 -10.11 -8.46
CA ALA A 238 12.02 -10.76 -7.51
C ALA A 238 12.66 -12.00 -8.10
N ARG A 239 11.86 -12.87 -8.71
CA ARG A 239 12.32 -14.07 -9.43
C ARG A 239 13.26 -13.72 -10.58
N TYR A 240 12.96 -12.67 -11.33
CA TYR A 240 13.79 -12.23 -12.46
C TYR A 240 15.17 -11.74 -12.01
N VAL A 241 15.25 -10.99 -10.90
CA VAL A 241 16.52 -10.52 -10.33
C VAL A 241 17.15 -11.52 -9.33
N ASP A 242 16.65 -12.76 -9.28
CA ASP A 242 17.11 -13.81 -8.38
C ASP A 242 17.07 -13.41 -6.88
N SER A 243 16.06 -12.67 -6.46
CA SER A 243 15.84 -12.26 -5.07
C SER A 243 14.81 -13.15 -4.39
N SER A 244 15.14 -13.64 -3.19
CA SER A 244 14.19 -14.35 -2.33
C SER A 244 13.12 -13.40 -1.78
N CYS A 245 11.87 -13.86 -1.73
CA CYS A 245 10.73 -13.09 -1.22
C CYS A 245 9.66 -13.99 -0.52
N PRO A 246 10.04 -14.77 0.51
CA PRO A 246 9.15 -15.76 1.14
C PRO A 246 7.92 -15.16 1.84
N THR A 247 8.04 -13.95 2.37
CA THR A 247 6.89 -13.27 3.00
C THR A 247 5.88 -12.84 1.94
N ILE A 248 6.37 -12.28 0.83
CA ILE A 248 5.55 -11.99 -0.36
C ILE A 248 4.88 -13.27 -0.90
N ASP A 249 5.62 -14.37 -1.01
CA ASP A 249 5.08 -15.67 -1.44
C ASP A 249 3.95 -16.14 -0.52
N THR A 250 4.12 -15.95 0.79
CA THR A 250 3.12 -16.32 1.80
C THR A 250 1.83 -15.49 1.66
N PHE A 251 1.93 -14.17 1.45
CA PHE A 251 0.76 -13.33 1.22
C PHE A 251 -0.01 -13.78 -0.03
N ILE A 252 0.70 -14.03 -1.13
CA ILE A 252 0.13 -14.49 -2.39
C ILE A 252 -0.60 -15.82 -2.19
N ALA A 253 0.07 -16.81 -1.60
CA ALA A 253 -0.51 -18.13 -1.35
C ALA A 253 -1.75 -18.06 -0.44
N THR A 254 -1.71 -17.18 0.58
CA THR A 254 -2.83 -16.99 1.51
C THR A 254 -4.06 -16.42 0.80
N TYR A 255 -3.85 -15.41 -0.05
CA TYR A 255 -4.93 -14.82 -0.86
C TYR A 255 -5.47 -15.80 -1.91
N GLU A 256 -4.58 -16.45 -2.68
CA GLU A 256 -4.95 -17.41 -3.73
C GLU A 256 -5.74 -18.59 -3.15
N ARG A 257 -5.30 -19.16 -2.02
CA ARG A 257 -6.06 -20.19 -1.31
C ARG A 257 -7.47 -19.71 -0.95
N LYS A 258 -7.60 -18.48 -0.44
CA LYS A 258 -8.89 -17.97 0.02
C LYS A 258 -9.86 -17.68 -1.13
N ILE A 259 -9.40 -17.12 -2.25
CA ILE A 259 -10.28 -16.91 -3.41
C ILE A 259 -10.79 -18.24 -3.98
N GLU A 260 -9.95 -19.28 -4.02
CA GLU A 260 -10.34 -20.61 -4.48
C GLU A 260 -11.30 -21.30 -3.51
N GLU A 261 -11.08 -21.17 -2.21
CA GLU A 261 -11.98 -21.68 -1.17
C GLU A 261 -13.35 -21.00 -1.27
N ALA A 262 -13.38 -19.67 -1.38
CA ALA A 262 -14.61 -18.90 -1.51
C ALA A 262 -15.38 -19.26 -2.79
N ALA A 263 -14.69 -19.38 -3.92
CA ALA A 263 -15.29 -19.75 -5.20
C ALA A 263 -15.89 -21.16 -5.19
N ARG A 264 -15.18 -22.14 -4.60
CA ARG A 264 -15.61 -23.55 -4.60
C ARG A 264 -16.72 -23.86 -3.61
N HIS A 265 -16.69 -23.25 -2.43
CA HIS A 265 -17.57 -23.64 -1.32
C HIS A 265 -18.65 -22.61 -1.03
N ARG A 266 -18.29 -21.32 -0.96
CA ARG A 266 -19.20 -20.27 -0.49
C ARG A 266 -20.08 -19.72 -1.62
N LEU A 267 -19.51 -19.56 -2.80
CA LEU A 267 -20.15 -18.95 -3.96
C LEU A 267 -20.41 -19.96 -5.07
N GLN A 268 -20.62 -21.23 -4.71
CA GLN A 268 -20.88 -22.29 -5.66
C GLN A 268 -22.18 -22.01 -6.44
N GLY A 269 -22.09 -21.95 -7.77
CA GLY A 269 -23.23 -21.67 -8.65
C GLY A 269 -23.54 -20.19 -8.85
N GLU A 270 -22.80 -19.29 -8.18
CA GLU A 270 -22.91 -17.85 -8.39
C GLU A 270 -22.10 -17.39 -9.61
N LEU A 271 -22.46 -16.21 -10.16
CA LEU A 271 -21.67 -15.56 -11.19
C LEU A 271 -20.46 -14.86 -10.55
N LEU A 272 -19.25 -15.29 -10.90
CA LEU A 272 -18.00 -14.75 -10.36
C LEU A 272 -17.24 -13.94 -11.39
N SER A 273 -16.69 -12.80 -10.97
CA SER A 273 -15.73 -12.06 -11.78
C SER A 273 -14.36 -12.76 -11.81
N ASP A 274 -13.50 -12.35 -12.75
CA ASP A 274 -12.12 -12.86 -12.88
C ASP A 274 -11.25 -12.66 -11.62
N ALA A 275 -11.71 -11.85 -10.66
CA ALA A 275 -11.05 -11.64 -9.37
C ALA A 275 -10.99 -12.92 -8.51
N PHE A 276 -11.85 -13.91 -8.78
CA PHE A 276 -11.86 -15.21 -8.10
C PHE A 276 -10.99 -16.27 -8.78
N THR A 277 -10.29 -15.91 -9.86
CA THR A 277 -9.36 -16.80 -10.56
C THR A 277 -7.93 -16.44 -10.21
N VAL A 278 -7.06 -17.45 -10.02
CA VAL A 278 -5.63 -17.24 -9.83
C VAL A 278 -5.02 -16.65 -11.11
N GLN A 279 -4.40 -15.48 -10.99
CA GLN A 279 -3.84 -14.75 -12.13
C GLN A 279 -2.32 -14.89 -12.17
N SER A 280 -1.76 -15.19 -13.34
CA SER A 280 -0.29 -15.24 -13.53
C SER A 280 0.32 -13.88 -13.85
N PHE A 281 -0.44 -13.01 -14.53
CA PHE A 281 0.03 -11.73 -15.10
C PHE A 281 1.28 -11.89 -15.99
N GLU A 282 1.41 -13.03 -16.68
CA GLU A 282 2.62 -13.38 -17.45
C GLU A 282 2.95 -12.36 -18.55
N GLU A 283 1.94 -11.82 -19.23
CA GLU A 283 2.16 -10.81 -20.29
C GLU A 283 2.70 -9.48 -19.73
N ASP A 284 2.20 -9.03 -18.58
CA ASP A 284 2.74 -7.88 -17.86
C ASP A 284 4.19 -8.14 -17.44
N LEU A 285 4.47 -9.31 -16.88
CA LEU A 285 5.81 -9.71 -16.45
C LEU A 285 6.80 -9.77 -17.61
N LYS A 286 6.43 -10.35 -18.76
CA LYS A 286 7.27 -10.37 -19.96
C LYS A 286 7.64 -8.95 -20.41
N ARG A 287 6.67 -8.03 -20.42
CA ARG A 287 6.92 -6.63 -20.78
C ARG A 287 7.86 -5.94 -19.80
N ILE A 288 7.62 -6.10 -18.49
CA ILE A 288 8.48 -5.53 -17.46
C ILE A 288 9.91 -6.07 -17.58
N ARG A 289 10.08 -7.38 -17.76
CA ARG A 289 11.40 -8.00 -17.97
C ARG A 289 12.11 -7.39 -19.18
N SER A 290 11.42 -7.29 -20.32
CA SER A 290 12.02 -6.70 -21.53
C SER A 290 12.51 -5.26 -21.30
N GLU A 291 11.80 -4.46 -20.51
CA GLU A 291 12.21 -3.08 -20.19
C GLU A 291 13.40 -3.02 -19.22
N ILE A 292 13.52 -3.99 -18.31
CA ILE A 292 14.69 -4.12 -17.44
C ILE A 292 15.92 -4.57 -18.28
N GLU A 293 15.73 -5.49 -19.23
CA GLU A 293 16.77 -6.01 -20.15
C GLU A 293 17.24 -5.00 -21.18
N ILE A 294 16.47 -3.96 -21.47
CA ILE A 294 16.89 -2.87 -22.35
C ILE A 294 17.77 -1.85 -21.59
N ARG A 295 17.84 -1.93 -20.25
CA ARG A 295 18.67 -1.06 -19.40
C ARG A 295 20.07 -1.57 -18.97
N PRO A 296 20.74 -2.57 -19.57
CA PRO A 296 22.12 -2.90 -19.24
C PRO A 296 23.04 -1.91 -19.97
N GLY A 297 23.33 -0.77 -19.32
CA GLY A 297 24.01 0.34 -19.99
C GLY A 297 24.49 1.47 -19.09
N SER A 298 25.00 1.15 -17.89
CA SER A 298 25.98 2.00 -17.19
C SER A 298 27.18 1.17 -16.75
N LYS A 299 27.56 0.19 -17.59
CA LYS A 299 28.94 -0.28 -17.68
C LYS A 299 29.52 0.34 -18.93
N ASN A 300 30.30 1.40 -18.75
CA ASN A 300 31.36 1.81 -19.68
C ASN A 300 32.33 2.72 -18.92
N ILE A 301 33.49 2.12 -18.61
CA ILE A 301 34.82 2.67 -18.31
C ILE A 301 34.96 3.49 -17.02
#